data_AF-A0A975KK42-F1
#
_entry.id   AF-A0A975KK42-F1
#
_cell.length_a   1.000
_cell.length_b   1.000
_cell.length_c   1.000
_cell.angle_alpha   90.00
_cell.angle_beta   90.00
_cell.angle_gamma   90.00
#
_symmetry.space_group_name_H-M   'P 1'
#
loop_
_entity.id
_entity.type
_entity.pdbx_description
1 polymer ?
#
loop_
_entity_poly.entity_id
_entity_poly.type
_entity_poly.pdbx_seq_one_letter_code
_entity_poly.pdbx_strand_id
1 'polypeptide(L)'
;MKKEFAPTSDVDKITLLGDEYVSQVRTFGALGYSPERICNLLGLRGKEKIALGIRIAMPGDVYYDAYRNGSALGEYNIDAELAKKAETGDVSAIETLETRKQERIVKDLRNKLFGI
;
A
#
# COMPACT_ATOMS: atom_id res chain seq x y z
N MET A 1 18.35 14.67 -35.37
CA MET A 1 17.16 14.81 -34.50
C MET A 1 16.85 13.42 -33.92
N LYS A 2 17.18 13.16 -32.66
CA LYS A 2 16.75 11.91 -32.01
C LYS A 2 15.25 12.06 -31.74
N LYS A 3 14.43 11.25 -32.41
CA LYS A 3 13.00 11.13 -32.07
C LYS A 3 12.93 10.49 -30.69
N GLU A 4 12.62 11.28 -29.67
CA GLU A 4 12.19 10.74 -28.39
C GLU A 4 10.83 10.07 -28.62
N PHE A 5 10.83 8.73 -28.65
CA PHE A 5 9.60 7.96 -28.69
C PHE A 5 8.91 8.13 -27.35
N ALA A 6 7.68 8.65 -27.36
CA ALA A 6 6.86 8.68 -26.17
C ALA A 6 6.58 7.23 -25.73
N PRO A 7 6.73 6.91 -24.44
CA PRO A 7 6.45 5.56 -23.92
C PRO A 7 4.99 5.21 -24.18
N THR A 8 4.75 4.19 -24.99
CA THR A 8 3.41 3.77 -25.43
C THR A 8 2.86 2.62 -24.60
N SER A 9 3.71 1.83 -23.94
CA SER A 9 3.29 0.75 -23.03
C SER A 9 3.45 1.14 -21.56
N ASP A 10 2.73 0.47 -20.66
CA ASP A 10 2.90 0.67 -19.21
C ASP A 10 4.30 0.24 -18.73
N VAL A 11 4.94 -0.71 -19.43
CA VAL A 11 6.32 -1.14 -19.19
C VAL A 11 7.32 -0.03 -19.54
N ASP A 12 7.05 0.79 -20.54
CA ASP A 12 7.91 1.94 -20.86
C ASP A 12 7.70 3.12 -19.88
N LYS A 13 6.57 3.13 -19.17
CA LYS A 13 6.27 4.16 -18.16
C LYS A 13 6.92 3.83 -16.82
N ILE A 14 7.06 2.56 -16.44
CA ILE A 14 7.69 2.18 -15.16
C ILE A 14 9.18 2.55 -15.09
N THR A 15 9.89 2.57 -16.23
CA THR A 15 11.30 2.96 -16.29
C THR A 15 11.53 4.46 -16.08
N LEU A 16 10.46 5.26 -16.00
CA LEU A 16 10.53 6.71 -15.77
C LEU A 16 10.72 7.08 -14.30
N LEU A 17 10.69 6.10 -13.39
CA LEU A 17 10.88 6.29 -11.96
C LEU A 17 11.84 5.21 -11.45
N GLY A 18 12.88 5.60 -10.71
CA GLY A 18 13.75 4.65 -10.03
C GLY A 18 13.14 4.15 -8.73
N ASP A 19 13.97 3.55 -7.88
CA ASP A 19 13.54 2.92 -6.62
C ASP A 19 13.77 3.83 -5.39
N GLU A 20 14.05 5.12 -5.61
CA GLU A 20 14.39 6.09 -4.56
C GLU A 20 13.29 6.31 -3.53
N TYR A 21 12.02 6.07 -3.89
CA TYR A 21 10.87 6.29 -3.01
C TYR A 21 10.38 5.04 -2.29
N VAL A 22 11.01 3.87 -2.50
CA VAL A 22 10.53 2.58 -1.98
C VAL A 22 10.30 2.61 -0.46
N SER A 23 11.25 3.19 0.29
CA SER A 23 11.11 3.30 1.74
C SER A 23 9.93 4.19 2.15
N GLN A 24 9.74 5.33 1.47
CA GLN A 24 8.63 6.25 1.77
C GLN A 24 7.28 5.62 1.44
N VAL A 25 7.18 4.91 0.30
CA VAL A 25 5.98 4.18 -0.10
C VAL A 25 5.61 3.12 0.94
N ARG A 26 6.59 2.39 1.48
CA ARG A 26 6.36 1.45 2.59
C ARG A 26 5.82 2.16 3.84
N THR A 27 6.44 3.27 4.24
CA THR A 27 5.99 4.05 5.41
C THR A 27 4.57 4.57 5.21
N PHE A 28 4.25 5.15 4.06
CA PHE A 28 2.91 5.66 3.79
C PHE A 28 1.87 4.53 3.63
N GLY A 29 2.27 3.37 3.12
CA GLY A 29 1.45 2.16 3.10
C GLY A 29 1.04 1.74 4.52
N ALA A 30 1.95 1.82 5.49
CA ALA A 30 1.67 1.53 6.89
C ALA A 30 0.71 2.53 7.55
N LEU A 31 0.63 3.76 7.02
CA LEU A 31 -0.34 4.77 7.44
C LEU A 31 -1.69 4.64 6.72
N GLY A 32 -1.84 3.68 5.81
CA GLY A 32 -3.08 3.46 5.06
C GLY A 32 -3.35 4.49 3.97
N TYR A 33 -2.31 5.17 3.46
CA TYR A 33 -2.49 6.18 2.40
C TYR A 33 -2.70 5.55 1.04
N SER A 34 -3.62 6.09 0.24
CA SER A 34 -3.84 5.63 -1.12
C SER A 34 -2.62 5.93 -2.02
N PRO A 35 -2.39 5.14 -3.08
CA PRO A 35 -1.30 5.39 -4.04
C PRO A 35 -1.33 6.82 -4.61
N GLU A 36 -2.53 7.37 -4.87
CA GLU A 36 -2.68 8.75 -5.33
C GLU A 36 -2.21 9.76 -4.29
N ARG A 37 -2.60 9.59 -3.02
CA ARG A 37 -2.15 10.46 -1.92
C ARG A 37 -0.64 10.40 -1.77
N ILE A 38 -0.05 9.22 -1.88
CA ILE A 38 1.40 9.02 -1.83
C ILE A 38 2.08 9.81 -2.95
N CYS A 39 1.60 9.71 -4.19
CA CYS A 39 2.15 10.48 -5.30
C CYS A 39 2.11 11.99 -5.03
N ASN A 40 1.00 12.50 -4.47
CA ASN A 40 0.87 13.92 -4.14
C ASN A 40 1.83 14.35 -3.02
N LEU A 41 2.03 13.50 -1.99
CA LEU A 41 2.96 13.76 -0.88
C LEU A 41 4.42 13.74 -1.31
N LEU A 42 4.77 12.88 -2.27
CA LEU A 42 6.10 12.83 -2.88
C LEU A 42 6.33 13.95 -3.90
N GLY A 43 5.31 14.78 -4.17
CA GLY A 43 5.40 15.88 -5.12
C GLY A 43 5.47 15.43 -6.58
N LEU A 44 5.17 14.17 -6.89
CA LEU A 44 5.26 13.62 -8.24
C LEU A 44 4.17 14.18 -9.15
N ARG A 45 4.54 14.47 -10.40
CA ARG A 45 3.63 15.05 -11.40
C ARG A 45 3.79 14.36 -12.74
N GLY A 46 2.79 14.56 -13.61
CA GLY A 46 2.83 14.08 -14.99
C GLY A 46 3.16 12.59 -15.08
N LYS A 47 4.24 12.28 -15.81
CA LYS A 47 4.64 10.89 -16.09
C LYS A 47 5.11 10.13 -14.84
N GLU A 48 5.76 10.78 -13.88
CA GLU A 48 6.25 10.13 -12.65
C GLU A 48 5.10 9.67 -11.75
N LYS A 49 4.05 10.50 -11.64
CA LYS A 49 2.82 10.12 -10.90
C LYS A 49 2.14 8.91 -11.53
N ILE A 50 2.10 8.85 -12.86
CA ILE A 50 1.54 7.70 -13.59
C ILE A 50 2.43 6.47 -13.38
N ALA A 51 3.75 6.62 -13.50
CA ALA A 51 4.72 5.55 -13.29
C ALA A 51 4.59 4.94 -11.89
N LEU A 52 4.65 5.76 -10.83
CA LEU A 52 4.51 5.26 -9.45
C LEU A 52 3.17 4.58 -9.23
N GLY A 53 2.08 5.16 -9.75
CA GLY A 53 0.74 4.57 -9.64
C GLY A 53 0.65 3.18 -10.26
N ILE A 54 1.25 3.00 -11.45
CA ILE A 54 1.34 1.69 -12.11
C ILE A 54 2.20 0.73 -11.29
N ARG A 55 3.40 1.16 -10.87
CA ARG A 55 4.35 0.31 -10.12
C ARG A 55 3.78 -0.17 -8.79
N ILE A 56 3.04 0.67 -8.06
CA ILE A 56 2.35 0.27 -6.81
C ILE A 56 1.23 -0.77 -7.07
N ALA A 57 0.63 -0.77 -8.26
CA ALA A 57 -0.47 -1.67 -8.61
C ALA A 57 -0.02 -2.97 -9.28
N MET A 58 1.26 -3.11 -9.65
CA MET A 58 1.78 -4.22 -10.44
C MET A 58 2.44 -5.29 -9.55
N PRO A 59 1.84 -6.49 -9.40
CA PRO A 59 2.46 -7.57 -8.63
C PRO A 59 3.86 -7.93 -9.16
N GLY A 60 4.82 -8.08 -8.25
CA GLY A 60 6.22 -8.35 -8.57
C GLY A 60 7.09 -7.10 -8.78
N ASP A 61 6.51 -5.90 -8.78
CA ASP A 61 7.28 -4.66 -8.68
C ASP A 61 7.66 -4.37 -7.22
N VAL A 62 8.87 -3.85 -7.00
CA VAL A 62 9.37 -3.48 -5.67
C VAL A 62 8.46 -2.47 -4.95
N TYR A 63 7.80 -1.56 -5.68
CA TYR A 63 6.85 -0.61 -5.08
C TYR A 63 5.54 -1.27 -4.66
N TYR A 64 5.06 -2.25 -5.44
CA TYR A 64 3.91 -3.07 -5.04
C TYR A 64 4.21 -3.79 -3.73
N ASP A 65 5.35 -4.48 -3.66
CA ASP A 65 5.76 -5.23 -2.47
C ASP A 65 5.97 -4.30 -1.27
N ALA A 66 6.65 -3.17 -1.47
CA ALA A 66 6.87 -2.18 -0.42
C ALA A 66 5.55 -1.62 0.13
N TYR A 67 4.61 -1.27 -0.74
CA TYR A 67 3.30 -0.75 -0.35
C TYR A 67 2.50 -1.80 0.42
N ARG A 68 2.40 -3.04 -0.10
CA ARG A 68 1.67 -4.15 0.54
C ARG A 68 2.27 -4.52 1.89
N ASN A 69 3.61 -4.60 1.97
CA ASN A 69 4.32 -4.85 3.22
C ASN A 69 4.11 -3.73 4.23
N GLY A 70 4.12 -2.47 3.77
CA GLY A 70 3.77 -1.32 4.58
C GLY A 70 2.39 -1.46 5.19
N SER A 71 1.37 -1.65 4.36
CA SER A 71 -0.02 -1.78 4.82
C SER A 71 -0.21 -2.94 5.81
N ALA A 72 0.38 -4.11 5.54
CA ALA A 72 0.32 -5.24 6.46
C ALA A 72 0.97 -4.92 7.82
N LEU A 73 2.12 -4.23 7.81
CA LEU A 73 2.79 -3.80 9.04
C LEU A 73 1.97 -2.77 9.83
N GLY A 74 1.33 -1.83 9.13
CA GLY A 74 0.43 -0.85 9.73
C GLY A 74 -0.77 -1.50 10.42
N GLU A 75 -1.43 -2.44 9.73
CA GLU A 75 -2.54 -3.21 10.31
C GLU A 75 -2.09 -4.00 11.55
N TYR A 76 -0.92 -4.66 11.48
CA TYR A 76 -0.35 -5.40 12.60
C TYR A 76 -0.06 -4.51 13.80
N ASN A 77 0.55 -3.33 13.59
CA ASN A 77 0.87 -2.41 14.68
C ASN A 77 -0.38 -1.94 15.43
N ILE A 78 -1.47 -1.66 14.70
CA ILE A 78 -2.77 -1.32 15.30
C ILE A 78 -3.26 -2.49 16.16
N ASP A 79 -3.24 -3.71 15.62
CA ASP A 79 -3.70 -4.89 16.34
C ASP A 79 -2.86 -5.17 17.59
N ALA A 80 -1.54 -4.98 17.51
CA ALA A 80 -0.63 -5.16 18.63
C ALA A 80 -0.88 -4.16 19.75
N GLU A 81 -1.11 -2.88 19.43
CA GLU A 81 -1.45 -1.87 20.43
C GLU A 81 -2.85 -2.08 21.03
N LEU A 82 -3.83 -2.52 20.23
CA LEU A 82 -5.14 -2.91 20.74
C LEU A 82 -5.04 -4.12 21.67
N ALA A 83 -4.23 -5.12 21.34
CA ALA A 83 -4.02 -6.29 22.19
C ALA A 83 -3.41 -5.91 23.55
N LYS A 84 -2.39 -5.05 23.57
CA LYS A 84 -1.81 -4.53 24.83
C LYS A 84 -2.84 -3.82 25.69
N LYS A 85 -3.71 -3.00 25.11
CA LYS A 85 -4.80 -2.32 25.84
C LYS A 85 -5.84 -3.32 26.35
N ALA A 86 -6.20 -4.30 25.54
CA ALA A 86 -7.12 -5.36 25.92
C ALA A 86 -6.60 -6.17 27.13
N GLU A 87 -5.30 -6.45 27.20
CA GLU A 87 -4.66 -7.11 28.36
C GLU A 87 -4.81 -6.33 29.66
N THR A 88 -4.95 -5.01 29.59
CA THR A 88 -5.21 -4.13 30.76
C THR A 88 -6.69 -4.04 31.15
N GLY A 89 -7.58 -4.76 30.45
CA GLY A 89 -9.02 -4.77 30.69
C GLY A 89 -9.81 -3.67 29.97
N ASP A 90 -9.21 -3.01 28.96
CA ASP A 90 -9.93 -2.04 28.12
C ASP A 90 -10.94 -2.78 27.21
N VAL A 91 -12.21 -2.71 27.59
CA VAL A 91 -13.32 -3.36 26.89
C VAL A 91 -13.47 -2.85 25.45
N SER A 92 -13.24 -1.54 25.21
CA SER A 92 -13.35 -0.98 23.87
C SER A 92 -12.26 -1.53 22.95
N ALA A 93 -11.04 -1.72 23.48
CA ALA A 93 -9.95 -2.33 22.73
C ALA A 93 -10.24 -3.80 22.41
N ILE A 94 -10.84 -4.56 23.33
CA ILE A 94 -11.26 -5.96 23.12
C ILE A 94 -12.28 -6.05 21.97
N GLU A 95 -13.35 -5.26 22.05
CA GLU A 95 -14.42 -5.25 21.03
C GLU A 95 -13.88 -4.86 19.66
N THR A 96 -13.02 -3.82 19.61
CA THR A 96 -12.40 -3.36 18.37
C THR A 96 -11.49 -4.43 17.77
N LEU A 97 -10.66 -5.10 18.58
CA LEU A 97 -9.76 -6.15 18.11
C LEU A 97 -10.55 -7.34 17.54
N GLU A 98 -11.64 -7.72 18.19
CA GLU A 98 -12.49 -8.82 17.72
C GLU A 98 -13.21 -8.49 16.42
N THR A 99 -13.70 -7.26 16.29
CA THR A 99 -14.30 -6.75 15.05
C THR A 99 -13.32 -6.81 13.89
N ARG A 100 -12.08 -6.33 14.11
CA ARG A 100 -11.01 -6.35 13.08
C ARG A 100 -10.64 -7.76 12.64
N LYS A 101 -10.62 -8.75 13.55
CA LYS A 101 -10.40 -10.15 13.19
C LYS A 101 -11.50 -10.67 12.27
N GLN A 102 -12.76 -10.39 12.58
CA GLN A 102 -13.89 -10.81 11.75
C GLN A 102 -13.85 -10.16 10.36
N GLU A 103 -13.59 -8.85 10.30
CA GLU A 103 -13.45 -8.12 9.03
C GLU A 103 -12.31 -8.69 8.17
N ARG A 104 -11.18 -9.06 8.79
CA ARG A 104 -10.06 -9.70 8.08
C ARG A 104 -10.45 -11.05 7.49
N ILE A 105 -11.12 -11.91 8.25
CA ILE A 105 -11.61 -13.21 7.76
C ILE A 105 -12.54 -13.00 6.55
N VAL A 106 -13.46 -12.04 6.63
CA VAL A 106 -14.38 -11.73 5.52
C VAL A 106 -13.60 -11.22 4.31
N LYS A 107 -12.62 -10.34 4.50
CA LYS A 107 -11.77 -9.80 3.42
C LYS A 107 -10.93 -10.89 2.76
N ASP A 108 -10.34 -11.79 3.53
CA ASP A 108 -9.53 -12.90 3.01
C ASP A 108 -10.39 -13.89 2.23
N LEU A 109 -11.60 -14.17 2.74
CA LEU A 109 -12.56 -15.03 2.04
C LEU A 109 -13.02 -14.41 0.71
N ARG A 110 -13.29 -13.09 0.69
CA ARG A 110 -13.62 -12.37 -0.56
C ARG A 110 -12.48 -12.44 -1.57
N ASN A 111 -11.25 -12.22 -1.11
CA ASN A 111 -10.08 -12.32 -1.99
C ASN A 111 -9.91 -13.75 -2.53
N LYS A 112 -10.11 -14.77 -1.70
CA LYS A 112 -10.00 -16.17 -2.11
C LYS A 112 -11.08 -16.60 -3.10
N LEU A 113 -12.32 -16.16 -2.91
CA LEU A 113 -13.45 -16.58 -3.73
C LEU A 113 -13.60 -15.76 -5.01
N PHE A 114 -13.25 -14.47 -4.97
CA PHE A 114 -13.60 -13.51 -6.02
C PHE A 114 -12.40 -12.68 -6.51
N GLY A 115 -11.22 -12.80 -5.90
CA GLY A 115 -10.04 -12.00 -6.25
C GLY A 115 -10.16 -10.51 -5.91
N ILE A 116 -11.05 -10.14 -4.97
CA ILE A 116 -11.31 -8.76 -4.52
C ILE A 116 -11.18 -8.60 -3.00
#